data_AF-A0A0D6L4H9-F1
#
_entry.id   AF-A0A0D6L4H9-F1
#
_cell.length_a   1.000
_cell.length_b   1.000
_cell.length_c   1.000
_cell.angle_alpha   90.00
_cell.angle_beta   90.00
_cell.angle_gamma   90.00
#
_symmetry.space_group_name_H-M   'P 1'
#
loop_
_entity.id
_entity.type
_entity.pdbx_description
1 polymer ?
#
loop_
_entity_poly.entity_id
_entity_poly.type
_entity_poly.pdbx_seq_one_letter_code
_entity_poly.pdbx_strand_id
1 'polypeptide(L)'
;MASFYVLAPQLPTGGKQFYTSERMKEATIVGAGLVGSLWAVYLTKAGYNVTIFEARDDIRKADISAAVRYVGLQRTDRFNFSQNFIADGYREILLPANEDGTHKLDKNALHIWPRGRFMLIALPNEDGSYTCTLFMPHEGGENSFDKVNTKEDVDAFFRSTFPDFYHLMPQIADEWENHPLSSLAIMRSYPWHHNTTALMGDAAHATVPFYGQGMNAGFEDCTIMWELMQKHNEDWKAVFEEYSITRKPDGDALQELSLYNYLVMRDYVADPMFLLRKKIEAKFSRLYPNKWMPLYSQVTFSDIRYSIAHKEGLRQQEIMDEVMNRTDIEEQWDSQEVMDKMLSLV
;
A
#
# COMPACT_ATOMS: atom_id res chain seq x y z
N MET A 1 -0.97 -10.12 5.45
CA MET A 1 0.17 -9.68 4.64
C MET A 1 1.07 -10.87 4.21
N ALA A 2 1.03 -11.32 2.95
CA ALA A 2 1.60 -12.60 2.51
C ALA A 2 3.02 -12.50 1.92
N SER A 3 3.78 -13.59 2.04
CA SER A 3 5.14 -13.74 1.50
C SER A 3 5.19 -14.68 0.30
N PHE A 4 6.29 -14.66 -0.48
CA PHE A 4 6.35 -15.23 -1.82
C PHE A 4 7.70 -15.83 -2.16
N TYR A 5 7.71 -16.98 -2.84
CA TYR A 5 8.87 -17.54 -3.55
C TYR A 5 8.45 -18.37 -4.77
N VAL A 6 9.42 -18.59 -5.66
CA VAL A 6 9.40 -19.59 -6.73
C VAL A 6 10.71 -20.35 -6.65
N LEU A 7 10.65 -21.65 -6.35
CA LEU A 7 11.76 -22.58 -6.52
C LEU A 7 11.81 -23.06 -7.97
N ALA A 8 12.87 -22.71 -8.69
CA ALA A 8 13.19 -23.27 -10.02
C ALA A 8 13.94 -24.61 -9.91
N PRO A 9 13.76 -25.55 -10.86
CA PRO A 9 14.31 -26.90 -10.76
C PRO A 9 15.84 -26.94 -10.92
N GLN A 10 16.51 -27.77 -10.10
CA GLN A 10 17.93 -28.11 -10.28
C GLN A 10 18.12 -29.09 -11.45
N LEU A 11 19.02 -28.78 -12.38
CA LEU A 11 19.49 -29.74 -13.40
C LEU A 11 20.60 -30.64 -12.81
N PRO A 12 20.50 -31.98 -12.90
CA PRO A 12 21.57 -32.86 -12.48
C PRO A 12 22.67 -32.97 -13.56
N THR A 13 23.92 -32.80 -13.12
CA THR A 13 25.11 -33.13 -13.91
C THR A 13 25.30 -34.65 -13.97
N GLY A 14 25.05 -35.24 -15.15
CA GLY A 14 25.59 -36.54 -15.54
C GLY A 14 24.63 -37.73 -15.54
N GLY A 15 24.45 -38.38 -16.70
CA GLY A 15 23.90 -39.73 -16.83
C GLY A 15 22.86 -39.90 -17.94
N LYS A 16 23.03 -40.94 -18.78
CA LYS A 16 22.33 -41.20 -20.05
C LYS A 16 20.80 -41.28 -19.95
N GLN A 17 20.16 -40.75 -20.98
CA GLN A 17 18.72 -40.48 -21.12
C GLN A 17 17.97 -41.66 -21.75
N PHE A 18 16.93 -42.20 -21.09
CA PHE A 18 15.79 -42.90 -21.72
C PHE A 18 14.54 -42.72 -20.83
N TYR A 19 13.38 -42.52 -21.47
CA TYR A 19 12.05 -42.05 -21.00
C TYR A 19 11.84 -40.52 -21.03
N THR A 20 11.24 -40.04 -22.13
CA THR A 20 10.59 -38.74 -22.24
C THR A 20 9.20 -38.82 -21.58
N SER A 21 9.15 -38.74 -20.26
CA SER A 21 8.07 -37.96 -19.65
C SER A 21 8.58 -36.52 -19.60
N GLU A 22 7.85 -35.56 -20.13
CA GLU A 22 8.07 -34.17 -19.73
C GLU A 22 7.96 -34.17 -18.21
N ARG A 23 9.08 -33.99 -17.50
CA ARG A 23 9.04 -33.83 -16.04
C ARG A 23 8.12 -32.64 -15.79
N MET A 24 7.06 -32.87 -15.01
CA MET A 24 6.22 -31.76 -14.56
C MET A 24 7.10 -30.72 -13.89
N LYS A 25 6.96 -29.47 -14.32
CA LYS A 25 7.65 -28.34 -13.69
C LYS A 25 7.12 -28.21 -12.27
N GLU A 26 7.99 -28.01 -11.29
CA GLU A 26 7.57 -27.85 -9.90
C GLU A 26 7.89 -26.44 -9.43
N ALA A 27 7.00 -25.87 -8.63
CA ALA A 27 7.23 -24.60 -7.96
C ALA A 27 6.69 -24.66 -6.53
N THR A 28 7.36 -23.95 -5.63
CA THR A 28 6.93 -23.79 -4.24
C THR A 28 6.71 -22.32 -3.94
N ILE A 29 5.55 -22.01 -3.35
CA ILE A 29 5.18 -20.69 -2.86
C ILE A 29 5.08 -20.76 -1.33
N VAL A 30 5.72 -19.81 -0.63
CA VAL A 30 5.63 -19.70 0.85
C VAL A 30 4.92 -18.42 1.23
N GLY A 31 3.61 -18.52 1.37
CA GLY A 31 2.63 -17.52 1.78
C GLY A 31 1.36 -17.62 0.93
N ALA A 32 0.20 -17.79 1.59
CA ALA A 32 -1.08 -18.08 0.93
C ALA A 32 -2.06 -16.90 0.95
N GLY A 33 -1.57 -15.66 1.04
CA GLY A 33 -2.44 -14.48 0.87
C GLY A 33 -2.64 -14.11 -0.60
N LEU A 34 -3.18 -12.92 -0.84
CA LEU A 34 -3.72 -12.50 -2.14
C LEU A 34 -2.75 -12.70 -3.31
N VAL A 35 -1.56 -12.14 -3.21
CA VAL A 35 -0.53 -12.26 -4.27
C VAL A 35 -0.15 -13.76 -4.45
N GLY A 36 -0.28 -14.59 -3.40
CA GLY A 36 0.21 -15.99 -3.20
C GLY A 36 -0.59 -16.92 -4.04
N SER A 37 -1.87 -16.83 -3.74
CA SER A 37 -2.94 -17.44 -4.51
C SER A 37 -2.90 -16.99 -5.96
N LEU A 38 -2.73 -15.69 -6.25
CA LEU A 38 -2.69 -15.21 -7.64
C LEU A 38 -1.51 -15.79 -8.42
N TRP A 39 -0.32 -15.74 -7.84
CA TRP A 39 0.88 -16.28 -8.47
C TRP A 39 0.83 -17.80 -8.62
N ALA A 40 0.22 -18.52 -7.68
CA ALA A 40 -0.05 -19.95 -7.81
C ALA A 40 -0.93 -20.25 -9.03
N VAL A 41 -1.96 -19.44 -9.27
CA VAL A 41 -2.82 -19.55 -10.45
C VAL A 41 -2.03 -19.33 -11.73
N TYR A 42 -1.14 -18.33 -11.76
CA TYR A 42 -0.30 -18.04 -12.93
C TYR A 42 0.62 -19.22 -13.24
N LEU A 43 1.38 -19.72 -12.26
CA LEU A 43 2.26 -20.87 -12.43
C LEU A 43 1.52 -22.15 -12.84
N THR A 44 0.35 -22.40 -12.23
CA THR A 44 -0.49 -23.56 -12.60
C THR A 44 -0.92 -23.47 -14.07
N LYS A 45 -1.31 -22.27 -14.54
CA LYS A 45 -1.63 -22.04 -15.97
C LYS A 45 -0.42 -22.25 -16.90
N ALA A 46 0.79 -22.01 -16.42
CA ALA A 46 2.03 -22.32 -17.15
C ALA A 46 2.47 -23.79 -17.06
N GLY A 47 1.64 -24.67 -16.46
CA GLY A 47 1.91 -26.10 -16.37
C GLY A 47 2.81 -26.51 -15.21
N TYR A 48 2.97 -25.66 -14.19
CA TYR A 48 3.68 -26.01 -12.97
C TYR A 48 2.76 -26.75 -11.99
N ASN A 49 3.31 -27.79 -11.36
CA ASN A 49 2.78 -28.36 -10.14
C ASN A 49 3.19 -27.48 -8.96
N VAL A 50 2.23 -26.72 -8.41
CA VAL A 50 2.50 -25.70 -7.39
C VAL A 50 2.18 -26.25 -5.99
N THR A 51 3.16 -26.17 -5.09
CA THR A 51 2.96 -26.41 -3.66
C THR A 51 2.94 -25.09 -2.90
N ILE A 52 1.92 -24.85 -2.08
CA ILE A 52 1.80 -23.63 -1.26
C ILE A 52 1.95 -23.98 0.21
N PHE A 53 2.81 -23.25 0.91
CA PHE A 53 2.96 -23.28 2.36
C PHE A 53 2.49 -21.94 2.95
N GLU A 54 1.78 -21.95 4.07
CA GLU A 54 1.48 -20.76 4.86
C GLU A 54 1.92 -21.03 6.29
N ALA A 55 2.74 -20.12 6.83
CA ALA A 55 3.33 -20.27 8.15
C ALA A 55 2.44 -19.70 9.25
N ARG A 56 1.49 -18.82 8.88
CA ARG A 56 0.55 -18.24 9.83
C ARG A 56 -0.67 -19.13 9.98
N ASP A 57 -1.18 -19.14 11.20
CA ASP A 57 -2.52 -19.63 11.48
C ASP A 57 -3.55 -18.61 10.95
N ASP A 58 -4.50 -18.18 11.78
CA ASP A 58 -5.49 -17.18 11.39
C ASP A 58 -4.83 -15.82 11.10
N ILE A 59 -4.96 -15.34 9.86
CA ILE A 59 -4.40 -14.07 9.40
C ILE A 59 -4.93 -12.86 10.18
N ARG A 60 -6.09 -12.98 10.85
CA ARG A 60 -6.69 -11.94 11.70
C ARG A 60 -5.97 -11.77 13.04
N LYS A 61 -5.12 -12.72 13.42
CA LYS A 61 -4.48 -12.79 14.75
C LYS A 61 -2.96 -12.83 14.70
N ALA A 62 -2.37 -12.84 13.52
CA ALA A 62 -0.95 -13.09 13.32
C ALA A 62 -0.15 -11.81 13.07
N ASP A 63 1.00 -11.69 13.73
CA ASP A 63 1.96 -10.61 13.50
C ASP A 63 2.49 -10.60 12.05
N ILE A 64 2.81 -9.40 11.56
CA ILE A 64 3.39 -9.21 10.22
C ILE A 64 4.82 -9.77 10.21
N SER A 65 4.98 -10.97 9.66
CA SER A 65 6.29 -11.57 9.43
C SER A 65 6.38 -12.18 8.04
N ALA A 66 7.55 -12.06 7.41
CA ALA A 66 7.86 -12.79 6.18
C ALA A 66 8.91 -13.85 6.51
N ALA A 67 8.43 -15.08 6.73
CA ALA A 67 9.25 -16.18 7.23
C ALA A 67 10.56 -16.31 6.44
N VAL A 68 10.50 -16.50 5.13
CA VAL A 68 11.72 -16.75 4.33
C VAL A 68 12.59 -15.49 4.13
N ARG A 69 12.07 -14.27 4.27
CA ARG A 69 12.94 -13.09 4.39
C ARG A 69 13.76 -13.19 5.67
N TYR A 70 13.11 -13.51 6.79
CA TYR A 70 13.71 -13.55 8.13
C TYR A 70 14.61 -14.79 8.38
N VAL A 71 14.16 -15.99 8.01
CA VAL A 71 14.93 -17.24 8.18
C VAL A 71 15.81 -17.62 6.99
N GLY A 72 15.58 -17.04 5.82
CA GLY A 72 16.31 -17.33 4.58
C GLY A 72 17.23 -16.19 4.17
N LEU A 73 16.68 -15.21 3.44
CA LEU A 73 17.48 -14.21 2.72
C LEU A 73 18.29 -13.27 3.65
N GLN A 74 17.78 -12.90 4.82
CA GLN A 74 18.54 -12.10 5.80
C GLN A 74 19.84 -12.78 6.28
N ARG A 75 19.97 -14.10 6.11
CA ARG A 75 21.18 -14.85 6.47
C ARG A 75 22.17 -15.00 5.31
N THR A 76 21.82 -14.51 4.12
CA THR A 76 22.68 -14.58 2.93
C THR A 76 23.67 -13.43 2.92
N ASP A 77 24.83 -13.65 2.29
CA ASP A 77 25.84 -12.61 2.14
C ASP A 77 25.29 -11.42 1.33
N ARG A 78 25.58 -10.20 1.79
CA ARG A 78 25.20 -8.92 1.17
C ARG A 78 23.69 -8.64 1.01
N PHE A 79 22.82 -9.28 1.80
CA PHE A 79 21.41 -8.91 1.88
C PHE A 79 21.20 -7.71 2.80
N ASN A 80 20.61 -6.63 2.26
CA ASN A 80 20.23 -5.45 3.02
C ASN A 80 18.79 -5.57 3.50
N PHE A 81 18.53 -5.21 4.75
CA PHE A 81 17.19 -5.15 5.32
C PHE A 81 17.05 -3.95 6.27
N SER A 82 15.91 -3.26 6.19
CA SER A 82 15.48 -2.29 7.20
C SER A 82 14.01 -2.47 7.51
N GLN A 83 13.65 -2.30 8.79
CA GLN A 83 12.28 -2.25 9.27
C GLN A 83 12.13 -0.98 10.09
N ASN A 84 11.29 -0.06 9.60
CA ASN A 84 11.05 1.22 10.24
C ASN A 84 9.59 1.27 10.67
N PHE A 85 9.35 1.18 11.97
CA PHE A 85 8.02 1.43 12.53
C PHE A 85 7.72 2.92 12.48
N ILE A 86 6.47 3.27 12.20
CA ILE A 86 5.98 4.63 12.40
C ILE A 86 5.41 4.75 13.82
N ALA A 87 5.30 5.97 14.32
CA ALA A 87 4.77 6.23 15.66
C ALA A 87 3.29 5.83 15.83
N ASP A 88 2.58 5.65 14.71
CA ASP A 88 1.15 5.39 14.66
C ASP A 88 0.85 3.90 14.55
N GLY A 89 -0.11 3.47 15.35
CA GLY A 89 -0.77 2.19 15.21
C GLY A 89 -2.09 2.34 14.47
N TYR A 90 -2.76 1.22 14.25
CA TYR A 90 -4.13 1.22 13.78
C TYR A 90 -5.02 0.25 14.53
N ARG A 91 -6.31 0.58 14.55
CA ARG A 91 -7.35 -0.26 15.14
C ARG A 91 -8.56 -0.30 14.22
N GLU A 92 -9.04 -1.50 13.94
CA GLU A 92 -10.22 -1.72 13.12
C GLU A 92 -11.49 -1.65 13.98
N ILE A 93 -12.52 -1.02 13.43
CA ILE A 93 -13.82 -0.81 14.07
C ILE A 93 -14.87 -1.18 13.03
N LEU A 94 -15.76 -2.11 13.37
CA LEU A 94 -16.89 -2.46 12.50
C LEU A 94 -18.07 -1.53 12.82
N LEU A 95 -18.40 -0.62 11.91
CA LEU A 95 -19.62 0.16 11.99
C LEU A 95 -20.76 -0.67 11.36
N PRO A 96 -21.75 -1.14 12.14
CA PRO A 96 -22.80 -2.01 11.61
C PRO A 96 -23.71 -1.27 10.62
N ALA A 97 -24.40 -2.05 9.77
CA ALA A 97 -25.46 -1.54 8.91
C ALA A 97 -26.64 -0.97 9.73
N ASN A 98 -27.56 -0.28 9.06
CA ASN A 98 -28.88 0.01 9.62
C ASN A 98 -29.67 -1.29 9.84
N GLU A 99 -30.75 -1.24 10.63
CA GLU A 99 -31.61 -2.40 10.90
C GLU A 99 -32.23 -3.01 9.62
N ASP A 100 -32.40 -2.18 8.58
CA ASP A 100 -32.90 -2.60 7.26
C ASP A 100 -31.78 -3.09 6.30
N GLY A 101 -30.54 -3.19 6.78
CA GLY A 101 -29.37 -3.61 6.00
C GLY A 101 -28.78 -2.51 5.10
N THR A 102 -29.28 -1.27 5.18
CA THR A 102 -28.74 -0.16 4.38
C THR A 102 -27.51 0.46 5.03
N HIS A 103 -26.70 1.15 4.21
CA HIS A 103 -25.54 1.90 4.66
C HIS A 103 -25.93 3.13 5.50
N LYS A 104 -25.21 3.36 6.60
CA LYS A 104 -25.35 4.56 7.45
C LYS A 104 -24.79 5.85 6.82
N LEU A 105 -23.90 5.71 5.86
CA LEU A 105 -23.21 6.78 5.14
C LEU A 105 -23.34 6.54 3.63
N ASP A 106 -22.87 7.49 2.80
CA ASP A 106 -22.84 7.30 1.34
C ASP A 106 -21.92 6.12 0.97
N LYS A 107 -22.52 5.07 0.41
CA LYS A 107 -21.83 3.84 0.00
C LYS A 107 -20.88 4.00 -1.18
N ASN A 108 -20.91 5.13 -1.89
CA ASN A 108 -20.06 5.38 -3.05
C ASN A 108 -18.85 6.28 -2.73
N ALA A 109 -18.59 6.52 -1.44
CA ALA A 109 -17.52 7.38 -0.98
C ALA A 109 -16.57 6.65 -0.02
N LEU A 110 -15.30 7.05 -0.05
CA LEU A 110 -14.35 6.78 1.03
C LEU A 110 -14.46 7.93 2.03
N HIS A 111 -14.83 7.61 3.27
CA HIS A 111 -15.04 8.63 4.32
C HIS A 111 -13.79 8.81 5.15
N ILE A 112 -13.46 10.06 5.49
CA ILE A 112 -12.27 10.44 6.27
C ILE A 112 -12.67 11.48 7.32
N TRP A 113 -12.29 11.24 8.57
CA TRP A 113 -12.36 12.20 9.68
C TRP A 113 -10.93 12.56 10.11
N PRO A 114 -10.33 13.63 9.54
CA PRO A 114 -8.98 14.06 9.89
C PRO A 114 -8.97 14.82 11.23
N ARG A 115 -7.92 14.65 12.05
CA ARG A 115 -7.71 15.35 13.33
C ARG A 115 -6.29 15.90 13.47
N GLY A 116 -5.60 16.17 12.36
CA GLY A 116 -4.26 16.76 12.36
C GLY A 116 -3.17 15.74 12.70
N ARG A 117 -3.16 15.11 13.89
CA ARG A 117 -2.15 14.10 14.26
C ARG A 117 -2.61 12.65 14.03
N PHE A 118 -3.89 12.44 13.81
CA PHE A 118 -4.52 11.13 13.67
C PHE A 118 -5.79 11.25 12.83
N MET A 119 -6.35 10.13 12.38
CA MET A 119 -7.54 10.12 11.53
C MET A 119 -8.33 8.82 11.66
N LEU A 120 -9.64 8.90 11.39
CA LEU A 120 -10.50 7.74 11.18
C LEU A 120 -10.90 7.68 9.71
N ILE A 121 -10.87 6.50 9.10
CA ILE A 121 -11.39 6.26 7.75
C ILE A 121 -12.49 5.20 7.79
N ALA A 122 -13.41 5.20 6.83
CA ALA A 122 -14.42 4.17 6.68
C ALA A 122 -14.60 3.75 5.21
N LEU A 123 -14.56 2.44 4.96
CA LEU A 123 -14.82 1.83 3.66
C LEU A 123 -16.13 1.02 3.72
N PRO A 124 -17.01 1.16 2.72
CA PRO A 124 -18.29 0.46 2.69
C PRO A 124 -18.12 -1.03 2.39
N ASN A 125 -18.91 -1.86 3.05
CA ASN A 125 -19.07 -3.28 2.78
C ASN A 125 -20.40 -3.54 2.04
N GLU A 126 -20.50 -4.67 1.32
CA GLU A 126 -21.71 -5.02 0.56
C GLU A 126 -22.94 -5.28 1.45
N ASP A 127 -22.74 -5.65 2.71
CA ASP A 127 -23.81 -5.96 3.67
C ASP A 127 -24.39 -4.72 4.39
N GLY A 128 -24.01 -3.51 3.96
CA GLY A 128 -24.45 -2.25 4.56
C GLY A 128 -23.54 -1.75 5.69
N SER A 129 -22.62 -2.58 6.20
CA SER A 129 -21.66 -2.18 7.22
C SER A 129 -20.49 -1.37 6.64
N TYR A 130 -19.65 -0.81 7.52
CA TYR A 130 -18.39 -0.20 7.15
C TYR A 130 -17.25 -0.77 7.97
N THR A 131 -16.15 -1.08 7.30
CA THR A 131 -14.86 -1.33 7.96
C THR A 131 -14.19 0.01 8.20
N CYS A 132 -14.10 0.41 9.46
CA CYS A 132 -13.49 1.66 9.86
C CYS A 132 -12.10 1.41 10.43
N THR A 133 -11.17 2.34 10.23
CA THR A 133 -9.80 2.21 10.74
C THR A 133 -9.36 3.53 11.38
N LEU A 134 -9.10 3.48 12.69
CA LEU A 134 -8.50 4.60 13.41
C LEU A 134 -6.98 4.46 13.35
N PHE A 135 -6.31 5.46 12.76
CA PHE A 135 -4.86 5.61 12.79
C PHE A 135 -4.50 6.69 13.80
N MET A 136 -3.75 6.33 14.84
CA MET A 136 -3.41 7.24 15.94
C MET A 136 -2.04 6.85 16.55
N PRO A 137 -1.28 7.80 17.13
CA PRO A 137 -0.03 7.48 17.82
C PRO A 137 -0.22 6.41 18.89
N HIS A 138 0.77 5.53 19.03
CA HIS A 138 0.80 4.59 20.15
C HIS A 138 0.87 5.34 21.50
N GLU A 139 1.72 6.36 21.59
CA GLU A 139 2.00 7.07 22.85
C GLU A 139 2.42 8.53 22.64
N GLY A 140 2.61 9.26 23.75
CA GLY A 140 3.28 10.56 23.80
C GLY A 140 2.40 11.79 23.53
N GLY A 141 1.14 11.61 23.14
CA GLY A 141 0.17 12.68 22.92
C GLY A 141 -0.96 12.71 23.95
N GLU A 142 -1.80 13.74 23.87
CA GLU A 142 -3.10 13.76 24.56
C GLU A 142 -4.05 12.74 23.91
N ASN A 143 -4.01 12.65 22.58
CA ASN A 143 -4.76 11.69 21.77
C ASN A 143 -3.82 10.60 21.24
N SER A 144 -3.62 9.56 22.06
CA SER A 144 -2.82 8.37 21.73
C SER A 144 -3.42 7.12 22.34
N PHE A 145 -3.08 5.94 21.78
CA PHE A 145 -3.70 4.69 22.19
C PHE A 145 -3.41 4.33 23.66
N ASP A 146 -2.23 4.70 24.18
CA ASP A 146 -1.88 4.53 25.59
C ASP A 146 -2.75 5.34 26.57
N LYS A 147 -3.60 6.25 26.08
CA LYS A 147 -4.58 7.02 26.87
C LYS A 147 -6.00 6.48 26.81
N VAL A 148 -6.27 5.51 25.93
CA VAL A 148 -7.63 4.98 25.67
C VAL A 148 -7.68 3.51 26.08
N ASN A 149 -7.72 3.26 27.39
CA ASN A 149 -7.55 1.92 27.97
C ASN A 149 -8.82 1.32 28.59
N THR A 150 -9.81 2.16 28.93
CA THR A 150 -11.09 1.73 29.51
C THR A 150 -12.25 2.06 28.59
N LYS A 151 -13.41 1.44 28.81
CA LYS A 151 -14.63 1.74 28.04
C LYS A 151 -15.03 3.21 28.19
N GLU A 152 -14.87 3.74 29.40
CA GLU A 152 -15.12 5.15 29.72
C GLU A 152 -14.17 6.08 28.95
N ASP A 153 -12.89 5.72 28.83
CA ASP A 153 -11.93 6.50 28.03
C ASP A 153 -12.29 6.46 26.53
N VAL A 154 -12.68 5.29 26.00
CA VAL A 154 -13.11 5.13 24.60
C VAL A 154 -14.32 6.02 24.33
N ASP A 155 -15.36 5.94 25.17
CA ASP A 155 -16.56 6.76 25.02
C ASP A 155 -16.23 8.25 25.12
N ALA A 156 -15.42 8.67 26.09
CA ALA A 156 -15.03 10.07 26.25
C ALA A 156 -14.24 10.58 25.04
N PHE A 157 -13.29 9.78 24.53
CA PHE A 157 -12.49 10.10 23.36
C PHE A 157 -13.37 10.27 22.11
N PHE A 158 -14.24 9.32 21.79
CA PHE A 158 -15.08 9.43 20.59
C PHE A 158 -16.17 10.50 20.72
N ARG A 159 -16.79 10.68 21.89
CA ARG A 159 -17.77 11.76 22.10
C ARG A 159 -17.17 13.15 21.91
N SER A 160 -15.94 13.35 22.36
CA SER A 160 -15.25 14.64 22.24
C SER A 160 -14.63 14.85 20.86
N THR A 161 -14.00 13.81 20.32
CA THR A 161 -13.13 13.92 19.15
C THR A 161 -13.86 13.58 17.85
N PHE A 162 -14.77 12.62 17.86
CA PHE A 162 -15.54 12.18 16.69
C PHE A 162 -17.04 12.13 16.99
N PRO A 163 -17.66 13.25 17.42
CA PRO A 163 -19.03 13.26 17.93
C PRO A 163 -20.04 12.72 16.90
N ASP A 164 -19.88 13.06 15.63
CA ASP A 164 -20.71 12.59 14.53
C ASP A 164 -20.56 11.09 14.29
N PHE A 165 -19.34 10.55 14.33
CA PHE A 165 -19.13 9.09 14.28
C PHE A 165 -19.72 8.40 15.51
N TYR A 166 -19.55 8.98 16.70
CA TYR A 166 -20.12 8.45 17.94
C TYR A 166 -21.65 8.37 17.89
N HIS A 167 -22.32 9.34 17.25
CA HIS A 167 -23.76 9.28 17.02
C HIS A 167 -24.17 8.10 16.11
N LEU A 168 -23.31 7.67 15.19
CA LEU A 168 -23.57 6.51 14.32
C LEU A 168 -23.34 5.17 15.03
N MET A 169 -22.42 5.15 16.00
CA MET A 169 -21.99 3.97 16.77
C MET A 169 -21.84 4.30 18.27
N PRO A 170 -22.93 4.54 19.01
CA PRO A 170 -22.86 4.86 20.43
C PRO A 170 -22.30 3.72 21.30
N GLN A 171 -22.28 2.48 20.78
CA GLN A 171 -21.78 1.28 21.45
C GLN A 171 -20.28 0.99 21.19
N ILE A 172 -19.53 1.94 20.65
CA ILE A 172 -18.14 1.72 20.24
C ILE A 172 -17.23 1.18 21.35
N ALA A 173 -17.46 1.57 22.61
CA ALA A 173 -16.69 1.09 23.76
C ALA A 173 -16.87 -0.42 24.00
N ASP A 174 -18.03 -0.99 23.68
CA ASP A 174 -18.29 -2.42 23.79
C ASP A 174 -17.59 -3.23 22.70
N GLU A 175 -17.47 -2.64 21.51
CA GLU A 175 -16.87 -3.23 20.33
C GLU A 175 -15.38 -2.94 20.21
N TRP A 176 -14.81 -2.15 21.13
CA TRP A 176 -13.40 -1.77 21.10
C TRP A 176 -12.57 -3.05 21.07
N GLU A 177 -12.50 -3.87 22.11
CA GLU A 177 -11.58 -5.03 22.21
C GLU A 177 -11.72 -6.15 21.16
N ASN A 178 -12.67 -6.05 20.22
CA ASN A 178 -12.87 -7.04 19.17
C ASN A 178 -11.72 -7.12 18.15
N HIS A 179 -10.96 -6.03 17.95
CA HIS A 179 -9.80 -6.01 17.07
C HIS A 179 -8.55 -5.48 17.80
N PRO A 180 -7.40 -6.18 17.72
CA PRO A 180 -6.20 -5.78 18.42
C PRO A 180 -5.59 -4.50 17.81
N LEU A 181 -4.96 -3.69 18.67
CA LEU A 181 -4.10 -2.60 18.23
C LEU A 181 -2.90 -3.18 17.48
N SER A 182 -2.66 -2.70 16.26
CA SER A 182 -1.62 -3.21 15.38
C SER A 182 -0.62 -2.12 14.99
N SER A 183 0.66 -2.48 14.89
CA SER A 183 1.72 -1.56 14.49
C SER A 183 1.88 -1.48 12.97
N LEU A 184 2.37 -0.33 12.50
CA LEU A 184 2.63 -0.07 11.09
C LEU A 184 4.14 0.07 10.85
N ALA A 185 4.65 -0.59 9.81
CA ALA A 185 6.06 -0.54 9.46
C ALA A 185 6.29 -0.51 7.96
N ILE A 186 7.34 0.18 7.55
CA ILE A 186 7.91 0.11 6.21
C ILE A 186 9.08 -0.86 6.26
N MET A 187 9.08 -1.85 5.38
CA MET A 187 10.15 -2.83 5.27
C MET A 187 10.81 -2.75 3.91
N ARG A 188 12.12 -2.53 3.91
CA ARG A 188 12.94 -2.51 2.69
C ARG A 188 13.91 -3.66 2.71
N SER A 189 14.06 -4.30 1.57
CA SER A 189 15.02 -5.37 1.41
C SER A 189 15.65 -5.34 0.02
N TYR A 190 16.88 -5.81 -0.11
CA TYR A 190 17.55 -6.01 -1.41
C TYR A 190 18.75 -6.94 -1.26
N PRO A 191 19.05 -7.82 -2.25
CA PRO A 191 18.29 -8.11 -3.47
C PRO A 191 16.96 -8.83 -3.19
N TRP A 192 16.02 -8.75 -4.13
CA TRP A 192 14.75 -9.49 -4.03
C TRP A 192 14.84 -10.93 -4.54
N HIS A 193 16.05 -11.46 -4.70
CA HIS A 193 16.24 -12.86 -5.03
C HIS A 193 17.57 -13.38 -4.51
N HIS A 194 17.64 -14.70 -4.39
CA HIS A 194 18.84 -15.45 -4.09
C HIS A 194 18.73 -16.85 -4.71
N ASN A 195 19.64 -17.20 -5.62
CA ASN A 195 19.60 -18.47 -6.37
C ASN A 195 18.21 -18.71 -7.01
N THR A 196 17.55 -19.81 -6.64
CA THR A 196 16.25 -20.23 -7.15
C THR A 196 15.13 -19.69 -6.28
N THR A 197 15.21 -18.47 -5.75
CA THR A 197 14.25 -17.96 -4.75
C THR A 197 14.11 -16.46 -4.92
N ALA A 198 12.89 -15.93 -5.00
CA ALA A 198 12.60 -14.50 -5.16
C ALA A 198 11.49 -14.01 -4.23
N LEU A 199 11.59 -12.77 -3.72
CA LEU A 199 10.59 -12.08 -2.93
C LEU A 199 9.61 -11.33 -3.84
N MET A 200 8.33 -11.28 -3.47
CA MET A 200 7.28 -10.54 -4.19
C MET A 200 6.31 -9.92 -3.18
N GLY A 201 5.60 -8.86 -3.55
CA GLY A 201 4.64 -8.18 -2.68
C GLY A 201 5.26 -7.76 -1.33
N ASP A 202 4.52 -7.95 -0.25
CA ASP A 202 4.92 -7.50 1.09
C ASP A 202 6.16 -8.22 1.65
N ALA A 203 6.50 -9.41 1.11
CA ALA A 203 7.77 -10.05 1.42
C ALA A 203 8.97 -9.21 0.93
N ALA A 204 8.82 -8.51 -0.19
CA ALA A 204 9.83 -7.65 -0.78
C ALA A 204 9.76 -6.21 -0.23
N HIS A 205 8.55 -5.63 -0.18
CA HIS A 205 8.33 -4.19 -0.05
C HIS A 205 7.11 -3.78 0.80
N ALA A 206 6.87 -4.46 1.94
CA ALA A 206 5.80 -4.08 2.86
C ALA A 206 5.79 -2.57 3.18
N THR A 207 4.62 -1.95 3.02
CA THR A 207 4.41 -0.52 3.13
C THR A 207 3.26 -0.19 4.08
N VAL A 208 3.17 1.08 4.47
CA VAL A 208 2.05 1.61 5.24
C VAL A 208 0.82 1.82 4.34
N PRO A 209 -0.41 1.63 4.84
CA PRO A 209 -1.61 1.48 4.01
C PRO A 209 -2.19 2.80 3.48
N PHE A 210 -1.50 3.92 3.67
CA PHE A 210 -2.09 5.24 3.45
C PHE A 210 -2.32 5.61 1.99
N TYR A 211 -1.80 4.86 1.02
CA TYR A 211 -2.16 5.01 -0.41
C TYR A 211 -3.14 3.94 -0.91
N GLY A 212 -3.42 2.89 -0.12
CA GLY A 212 -4.23 1.74 -0.57
C GLY A 212 -3.60 0.91 -1.69
N GLN A 213 -2.28 0.99 -1.89
CA GLN A 213 -1.59 0.42 -3.06
C GLN A 213 -0.79 -0.87 -2.80
N GLY A 214 -0.69 -1.35 -1.55
CA GLY A 214 0.08 -2.56 -1.24
C GLY A 214 -0.39 -3.81 -2.01
N MET A 215 -1.71 -4.05 -2.01
CA MET A 215 -2.31 -5.15 -2.79
C MET A 215 -2.10 -4.95 -4.30
N ASN A 216 -2.37 -3.76 -4.82
CA ASN A 216 -2.28 -3.46 -6.26
C ASN A 216 -0.84 -3.64 -6.77
N ALA A 217 0.15 -3.12 -6.05
CA ALA A 217 1.56 -3.30 -6.39
C ALA A 217 2.00 -4.76 -6.30
N GLY A 218 1.46 -5.53 -5.34
CA GLY A 218 1.68 -6.97 -5.29
C GLY A 218 1.09 -7.72 -6.49
N PHE A 219 -0.11 -7.35 -6.95
CA PHE A 219 -0.68 -7.92 -8.18
C PHE A 219 0.07 -7.49 -9.45
N GLU A 220 0.54 -6.25 -9.48
CA GLU A 220 1.43 -5.76 -10.53
C GLU A 220 2.73 -6.60 -10.57
N ASP A 221 3.29 -6.94 -9.40
CA ASP A 221 4.46 -7.82 -9.36
C ASP A 221 4.20 -9.22 -9.96
N CYS A 222 3.02 -9.82 -9.72
CA CYS A 222 2.64 -11.10 -10.36
C CYS A 222 2.63 -10.97 -11.88
N THR A 223 2.11 -9.86 -12.39
CA THR A 223 2.01 -9.59 -13.83
C THR A 223 3.40 -9.38 -14.44
N ILE A 224 4.24 -8.58 -13.80
CA ILE A 224 5.61 -8.32 -14.27
C ILE A 224 6.48 -9.58 -14.19
N MET A 225 6.36 -10.37 -13.12
CA MET A 225 7.06 -11.66 -13.00
C MET A 225 6.61 -12.64 -14.10
N TRP A 226 5.30 -12.66 -14.43
CA TRP A 226 4.78 -13.46 -15.53
C TRP A 226 5.37 -13.04 -16.89
N GLU A 227 5.39 -11.74 -17.18
CA GLU A 227 5.94 -11.21 -18.42
C GLU A 227 7.44 -11.53 -18.55
N LEU A 228 8.20 -11.35 -17.47
CA LEU A 228 9.62 -11.71 -17.43
C LEU A 228 9.84 -13.21 -17.61
N MET A 229 8.99 -14.05 -16.99
CA MET A 229 9.01 -15.50 -17.19
C MET A 229 8.83 -15.87 -18.65
N GLN A 230 7.90 -15.23 -19.37
CA GLN A 230 7.71 -15.44 -20.81
C GLN A 230 8.89 -14.91 -21.62
N LYS A 231 9.35 -13.68 -21.33
CA LYS A 231 10.46 -13.01 -22.02
C LYS A 231 11.75 -13.85 -21.99
N HIS A 232 12.06 -14.42 -20.83
CA HIS A 232 13.29 -15.20 -20.62
C HIS A 232 13.09 -16.70 -20.85
N ASN A 233 11.95 -17.11 -21.41
CA ASN A 233 11.63 -18.52 -21.67
C ASN A 233 11.88 -19.41 -20.43
N GLU A 234 11.42 -18.93 -19.27
CA GLU A 234 11.56 -19.58 -17.96
C GLU A 234 13.01 -19.79 -17.48
N ASP A 235 13.98 -19.04 -17.99
CA ASP A 235 15.29 -18.90 -17.32
C ASP A 235 15.13 -18.12 -16.01
N TRP A 236 14.74 -18.84 -14.95
CA TRP A 236 14.43 -18.26 -13.66
C TRP A 236 15.56 -17.44 -13.04
N LYS A 237 16.82 -17.74 -13.38
CA LYS A 237 17.94 -16.92 -12.93
C LYS A 237 17.86 -15.52 -13.57
N ALA A 238 17.71 -15.47 -14.88
CA ALA A 238 17.55 -14.20 -15.61
C ALA A 238 16.26 -13.47 -15.22
N VAL A 239 15.15 -14.20 -15.03
CA VAL A 239 13.87 -13.66 -14.57
C VAL A 239 14.02 -12.96 -13.22
N PHE A 240 14.59 -13.63 -12.22
CA PHE A 240 14.71 -13.07 -10.87
C PHE A 240 15.72 -11.93 -10.79
N GLU A 241 16.80 -12.00 -11.57
CA GLU A 241 17.79 -10.94 -11.68
C GLU A 241 17.15 -9.67 -12.26
N GLU A 242 16.47 -9.77 -13.40
CA GLU A 242 15.79 -8.63 -14.01
C GLU A 242 14.67 -8.10 -13.10
N TYR A 243 13.80 -8.97 -12.58
CA TYR A 243 12.70 -8.58 -11.69
C TYR A 243 13.19 -7.79 -10.48
N SER A 244 14.26 -8.25 -9.83
CA SER A 244 14.82 -7.57 -8.66
C SER A 244 15.36 -6.18 -8.98
N ILE A 245 16.00 -6.02 -10.15
CA ILE A 245 16.56 -4.74 -10.59
C ILE A 245 15.45 -3.79 -11.02
N THR A 246 14.47 -4.28 -11.78
CA THR A 246 13.44 -3.43 -12.37
C THR A 246 12.37 -3.04 -11.36
N ARG A 247 11.96 -3.92 -10.45
CA ARG A 247 10.87 -3.63 -9.51
C ARG A 247 11.27 -2.95 -8.21
N LYS A 248 12.53 -3.10 -7.78
CA LYS A 248 13.01 -2.45 -6.56
C LYS A 248 12.74 -0.93 -6.51
N PRO A 249 13.03 -0.15 -7.58
CA PRO A 249 12.72 1.28 -7.59
C PRO A 249 11.22 1.58 -7.41
N ASP A 250 10.34 0.74 -7.94
CA ASP A 250 8.89 0.94 -7.84
C ASP A 250 8.37 0.61 -6.45
N GLY A 251 8.84 -0.48 -5.83
CA GLY A 251 8.50 -0.80 -4.44
C GLY A 251 9.00 0.25 -3.46
N ASP A 252 10.19 0.83 -3.67
CA ASP A 252 10.67 1.94 -2.86
C ASP A 252 9.83 3.20 -3.06
N ALA A 253 9.54 3.55 -4.31
CA ALA A 253 8.73 4.72 -4.64
C ALA A 253 7.30 4.61 -4.06
N LEU A 254 6.69 3.42 -4.11
CA LEU A 254 5.42 3.14 -3.47
C LEU A 254 5.47 3.43 -1.96
N GLN A 255 6.55 3.05 -1.28
CA GLN A 255 6.69 3.30 0.16
C GLN A 255 6.83 4.79 0.47
N GLU A 256 7.58 5.54 -0.34
CA GLU A 256 7.67 6.99 -0.23
C GLU A 256 6.32 7.67 -0.50
N LEU A 257 5.62 7.25 -1.56
CA LEU A 257 4.28 7.74 -1.89
C LEU A 257 3.28 7.49 -0.75
N SER A 258 3.26 6.29 -0.18
CA SER A 258 2.42 5.95 0.96
C SER A 258 2.72 6.82 2.19
N LEU A 259 3.99 7.04 2.51
CA LEU A 259 4.38 7.88 3.65
C LEU A 259 4.03 9.36 3.40
N TYR A 260 4.22 9.85 2.18
CA TYR A 260 3.80 11.19 1.81
C TYR A 260 2.28 11.36 1.93
N ASN A 261 1.51 10.39 1.44
CA ASN A 261 0.04 10.48 1.48
C ASN A 261 -0.51 10.41 2.90
N TYR A 262 0.19 9.74 3.81
CA TYR A 262 -0.12 9.81 5.25
C TYR A 262 -0.10 11.25 5.74
N LEU A 263 0.96 12.01 5.48
CA LEU A 263 1.06 13.41 5.87
C LEU A 263 -0.05 14.25 5.23
N VAL A 264 -0.35 14.00 3.94
CA VAL A 264 -1.44 14.68 3.24
C VAL A 264 -2.79 14.45 3.89
N MET A 265 -3.18 13.19 4.10
CA MET A 265 -4.48 12.83 4.69
C MET A 265 -4.63 13.33 6.14
N ARG A 266 -3.52 13.42 6.85
CA ARG A 266 -3.49 13.74 8.28
C ARG A 266 -3.45 15.25 8.53
N ASP A 267 -2.54 15.96 7.85
CA ASP A 267 -2.22 17.37 8.12
C ASP A 267 -2.90 18.35 7.16
N TYR A 268 -3.05 17.98 5.87
CA TYR A 268 -3.30 18.97 4.82
C TYR A 268 -4.72 19.00 4.26
N VAL A 269 -5.51 17.93 4.41
CA VAL A 269 -6.88 17.89 3.85
C VAL A 269 -7.82 18.97 4.40
N ALA A 270 -7.51 19.53 5.57
CA ALA A 270 -8.25 20.63 6.19
C ALA A 270 -7.52 21.99 6.09
N ASP A 271 -6.33 22.05 5.48
CA ASP A 271 -5.53 23.27 5.34
C ASP A 271 -6.03 24.12 4.15
N PRO A 272 -6.46 25.38 4.37
CA PRO A 272 -6.87 26.29 3.30
C PRO A 272 -5.86 26.45 2.16
N MET A 273 -4.56 26.47 2.48
CA MET A 273 -3.50 26.64 1.48
C MET A 273 -3.31 25.39 0.64
N PHE A 274 -3.45 24.21 1.25
CA PHE A 274 -3.48 22.95 0.50
C PHE A 274 -4.70 22.85 -0.41
N LEU A 275 -5.88 23.28 0.06
CA LEU A 275 -7.08 23.32 -0.77
C LEU A 275 -6.94 24.30 -1.94
N LEU A 276 -6.32 25.46 -1.74
CA LEU A 276 -5.99 26.40 -2.80
C LEU A 276 -5.05 25.78 -3.84
N ARG A 277 -3.96 25.14 -3.37
CA ARG A 277 -3.02 24.39 -4.20
C ARG A 277 -3.76 23.38 -5.10
N LYS A 278 -4.69 22.61 -4.52
CA LYS A 278 -5.48 21.62 -5.27
C LYS A 278 -6.45 22.25 -6.27
N LYS A 279 -7.02 23.42 -5.97
CA LYS A 279 -7.85 24.17 -6.94
C LYS A 279 -7.04 24.61 -8.16
N ILE A 280 -5.83 25.15 -7.94
CA ILE A 280 -4.92 25.55 -9.02
C ILE A 280 -4.53 24.34 -9.85
N GLU A 281 -4.10 23.26 -9.20
CA GLU A 281 -3.71 22.01 -9.85
C GLU A 281 -4.85 21.44 -10.72
N ALA A 282 -6.07 21.36 -10.17
CA ALA A 282 -7.25 20.86 -10.87
C ALA A 282 -7.60 21.73 -12.09
N LYS A 283 -7.51 23.06 -11.96
CA LYS A 283 -7.73 23.96 -13.08
C LYS A 283 -6.68 23.76 -14.18
N PHE A 284 -5.39 23.71 -13.81
CA PHE A 284 -4.30 23.55 -14.77
C PHE A 284 -4.40 22.21 -15.51
N SER A 285 -4.66 21.12 -14.79
CA SER A 285 -4.86 19.80 -15.39
C SER A 285 -6.05 19.76 -16.36
N ARG A 286 -7.16 20.44 -16.02
CA ARG A 286 -8.32 20.55 -16.94
C ARG A 286 -8.00 21.33 -18.21
N LEU A 287 -7.19 22.38 -18.13
CA LEU A 287 -6.80 23.19 -19.30
C LEU A 287 -5.72 22.51 -20.14
N TYR A 288 -4.80 21.78 -19.51
CA TYR A 288 -3.65 21.16 -20.16
C TYR A 288 -3.49 19.68 -19.76
N PRO A 289 -4.46 18.81 -20.08
CA PRO A 289 -4.48 17.42 -19.61
C PRO A 289 -3.28 16.59 -20.09
N ASN A 290 -2.72 16.92 -21.26
CA ASN A 290 -1.54 16.26 -21.80
C ASN A 290 -0.22 16.71 -21.17
N LYS A 291 -0.24 17.77 -20.34
CA LYS A 291 0.94 18.35 -19.70
C LYS A 291 0.97 18.10 -18.19
N TRP A 292 -0.19 17.91 -17.57
CA TRP A 292 -0.28 17.70 -16.13
C TRP A 292 -1.33 16.65 -15.78
N MET A 293 -0.85 15.47 -15.39
CA MET A 293 -1.64 14.45 -14.73
C MET A 293 -1.39 14.53 -13.22
N PRO A 294 -2.42 14.74 -12.37
CA PRO A 294 -2.23 14.80 -10.93
C PRO A 294 -1.57 13.52 -10.40
N LEU A 295 -0.65 13.65 -9.43
CA LEU A 295 0.08 12.49 -8.86
C LEU A 295 -0.86 11.36 -8.42
N TYR A 296 -1.96 11.69 -7.74
CA TYR A 296 -2.94 10.70 -7.31
C TYR A 296 -3.52 9.91 -8.50
N SER A 297 -3.78 10.59 -9.62
CA SER A 297 -4.29 9.96 -10.84
C SER A 297 -3.21 9.11 -11.53
N GLN A 298 -1.95 9.55 -11.55
CA GLN A 298 -0.84 8.75 -12.07
C GLN A 298 -0.74 7.41 -11.32
N VAL A 299 -0.84 7.44 -9.99
CA VAL A 299 -0.67 6.23 -9.16
C VAL A 299 -1.93 5.35 -9.14
N THR A 300 -3.13 5.94 -9.13
CA THR A 300 -4.37 5.20 -8.86
C THR A 300 -5.10 4.77 -10.13
N PHE A 301 -4.97 5.54 -11.21
CA PHE A 301 -5.80 5.39 -12.41
C PHE A 301 -4.99 5.19 -13.70
N SER A 302 -3.73 4.75 -13.58
CA SER A 302 -2.88 4.40 -14.71
C SER A 302 -1.90 3.29 -14.38
N ASP A 303 -1.23 2.77 -15.41
CA ASP A 303 -0.15 1.79 -15.30
C ASP A 303 1.24 2.46 -15.34
N ILE A 304 1.32 3.77 -15.01
CA ILE A 304 2.60 4.46 -14.89
C ILE A 304 3.35 3.85 -13.71
N ARG A 305 4.59 3.40 -13.97
CA ARG A 305 5.49 2.87 -12.95
C ARG A 305 5.60 3.80 -11.74
N TYR A 306 5.46 3.26 -10.53
CA TYR A 306 5.52 4.04 -9.29
C TYR A 306 6.77 4.93 -9.18
N SER A 307 7.94 4.44 -9.61
CA SER A 307 9.18 5.25 -9.60
C SER A 307 9.13 6.46 -10.52
N ILE A 308 8.43 6.36 -11.65
CA ILE A 308 8.22 7.46 -12.58
C ILE A 308 7.18 8.43 -12.01
N ALA A 309 6.06 7.91 -11.50
CA ALA A 309 5.03 8.73 -10.87
C ALA A 309 5.57 9.51 -9.67
N HIS A 310 6.38 8.88 -8.82
CA HIS A 310 7.01 9.56 -7.67
C HIS A 310 7.95 10.68 -8.12
N LYS A 311 8.81 10.43 -9.12
CA LYS A 311 9.72 11.45 -9.66
C LYS A 311 8.96 12.62 -10.29
N GLU A 312 7.92 12.34 -11.06
CA GLU A 312 7.07 13.37 -11.64
C GLU A 312 6.30 14.13 -10.56
N GLY A 313 5.83 13.45 -9.51
CA GLY A 313 5.20 14.07 -8.35
C GLY A 313 6.10 15.08 -7.64
N LEU A 314 7.39 14.76 -7.45
CA LEU A 314 8.37 15.69 -6.89
C LEU A 314 8.56 16.93 -7.79
N ARG A 315 8.68 16.73 -9.10
CA ARG A 315 8.78 17.83 -10.07
C ARG A 315 7.51 18.71 -10.03
N GLN A 316 6.33 18.10 -10.03
CA GLN A 316 5.05 18.81 -9.93
C GLN A 316 4.96 19.59 -8.61
N GLN A 317 5.48 19.03 -7.53
CA GLN A 317 5.54 19.70 -6.25
C GLN A 317 6.41 20.97 -6.34
N GLU A 318 7.62 20.89 -6.89
CA GLU A 318 8.53 22.04 -7.05
C GLU A 318 7.90 23.18 -7.87
N ILE A 319 7.27 22.84 -9.00
CA ILE A 319 6.58 23.82 -9.86
C ILE A 319 5.47 24.52 -9.08
N MET A 320 4.67 23.75 -8.34
CA MET A 320 3.56 24.29 -7.58
C MET A 320 4.04 25.09 -6.36
N ASP A 321 5.15 24.71 -5.72
CA ASP A 321 5.75 25.49 -4.63
C ASP A 321 6.20 26.87 -5.13
N GLU A 322 6.76 26.97 -6.35
CA GLU A 322 7.11 28.25 -6.99
C GLU A 322 5.86 29.12 -7.25
N VAL A 323 4.77 28.51 -7.74
CA VAL A 323 3.51 29.20 -8.02
C VAL A 323 2.85 29.70 -6.73
N MET A 324 2.84 28.86 -5.68
CA MET A 324 2.26 29.19 -4.39
C MET A 324 3.03 30.26 -3.63
N ASN A 325 4.30 30.51 -3.96
CA ASN A 325 5.13 31.54 -3.33
C ASN A 325 4.79 32.98 -3.79
N ARG A 326 3.82 33.15 -4.68
CA ARG A 326 3.31 34.47 -5.05
C ARG A 326 2.56 35.12 -3.90
N THR A 327 2.83 36.40 -3.65
CA THR A 327 2.21 37.15 -2.54
C THR A 327 0.72 37.41 -2.72
N ASP A 328 0.22 37.36 -3.95
CA ASP A 328 -1.17 37.62 -4.34
C ASP A 328 -1.93 36.33 -4.72
N ILE A 329 -1.37 35.15 -4.38
CA ILE A 329 -1.92 33.88 -4.88
C ILE A 329 -3.34 33.63 -4.38
N GLU A 330 -3.66 34.03 -3.15
CA GLU A 330 -5.00 33.81 -2.59
C GLU A 330 -6.09 34.57 -3.38
N GLU A 331 -5.79 35.78 -3.86
CA GLU A 331 -6.72 36.57 -4.65
C GLU A 331 -6.65 36.27 -6.16
N GLN A 332 -5.48 35.93 -6.68
CA GLN A 332 -5.21 35.82 -8.13
C GLN A 332 -5.01 34.38 -8.62
N TRP A 333 -5.28 33.36 -7.80
CA TRP A 333 -5.08 31.94 -8.19
C TRP A 333 -5.79 31.54 -9.50
N ASP A 334 -6.94 32.14 -9.79
CA ASP A 334 -7.75 31.85 -10.99
C ASP A 334 -7.37 32.72 -12.20
N SER A 335 -6.31 33.52 -12.11
CA SER A 335 -5.85 34.37 -13.21
C SER A 335 -5.22 33.57 -14.35
N GLN A 336 -5.20 34.16 -15.55
CA GLN A 336 -4.46 33.61 -16.68
C GLN A 336 -2.95 33.66 -16.43
N GLU A 337 -2.46 34.67 -15.69
CA GLU A 337 -1.05 34.81 -15.35
C GLU A 337 -0.51 33.60 -14.57
N VAL A 338 -1.28 33.09 -13.61
CA VAL A 338 -0.91 31.87 -12.85
C VAL A 338 -0.86 30.66 -13.78
N MET A 339 -1.82 30.50 -14.69
CA MET A 339 -1.83 29.39 -15.64
C MET A 339 -0.67 29.47 -16.65
N ASP A 340 -0.34 30.66 -17.13
CA ASP A 340 0.77 30.90 -18.05
C ASP A 340 2.12 30.67 -17.37
N LYS A 341 2.24 31.08 -16.10
CA LYS A 341 3.42 30.80 -15.28
C LYS A 341 3.61 29.30 -15.11
N MET A 342 2.58 28.55 -14.72
CA MET A 342 2.64 27.09 -14.66
C MET A 342 3.02 26.48 -16.02
N LEU A 343 2.41 26.95 -17.11
CA LEU A 343 2.68 26.44 -18.45
C LEU A 343 4.15 26.66 -18.87
N SER A 344 4.77 27.75 -18.43
CA SER A 344 6.19 28.03 -18.70
C SER A 344 7.17 27.13 -17.94
N LEU A 345 6.71 26.48 -16.86
CA LEU A 345 7.52 25.61 -16.00
C LEU A 345 7.38 24.11 -16.37
N VAL A 346 6.43 23.76 -17.24
CA VAL A 346 6.04 22.36 -17.58
C VAL A 346 6.55 21.88 -18.93
#